data_AF-A0A158BWH4-F1
#
_entry.id   AF-A0A158BWH4-F1
#
_cell.length_a   1.000
_cell.length_b   1.000
_cell.length_c   1.000
_cell.angle_alpha   90.00
_cell.angle_beta   90.00
_cell.angle_gamma   90.00
#
_symmetry.space_group_name_H-M   'P 1'
#
loop_
_entity.id
_entity.type
_entity.pdbx_description
1 polymer ?
#
loop_
_entity_poly.entity_id
_entity_poly.type
_entity_poly.pdbx_seq_one_letter_code
_entity_poly.pdbx_strand_id
1 'polypeptide(L)'
;MYKQLVEQFKTAQSAAASAYGAVVQAERDVFADGLSEYSAMEVRSEYKGERELNTFCRRLLSRLVMEASRKFAPAGVRIEIDQSRELDRCGLDVDEDLRKGNVPDLDGFWQHLERTFGGEAGERVAFEQAAKAVIDGFWLKPNTEIKRTSSAVILEKRVSSEASFRSKGAREVYYSSQQSVVTTFGGLATFAKKHQFGALAMQLRNFSVHQLTFSTREKLSFTGLEIVMFNDKWQFKFAHDVGDALSLFISEFGAKYLASRDRY
;
A
#
# COMPACT_ATOMS: atom_id res chain seq x y z
N MET A 1 -1.64 -25.03 -0.53
CA MET A 1 -2.55 -24.52 0.54
C MET A 1 -3.62 -23.61 -0.07
N TYR A 2 -3.26 -22.68 -0.94
CA TYR A 2 -4.22 -21.78 -1.61
C TYR A 2 -4.96 -22.45 -2.78
N LYS A 3 -4.29 -23.36 -3.50
CA LYS A 3 -4.96 -24.19 -4.52
C LYS A 3 -6.12 -25.00 -3.94
N GLN A 4 -5.95 -25.51 -2.72
CA GLN A 4 -6.98 -26.25 -2.00
C GLN A 4 -8.21 -25.38 -1.68
N LEU A 5 -8.01 -24.09 -1.35
CA LEU A 5 -9.13 -23.15 -1.14
C LEU A 5 -9.91 -22.92 -2.43
N VAL A 6 -9.24 -22.83 -3.58
CA VAL A 6 -9.89 -22.72 -4.89
C VAL A 6 -10.69 -23.98 -5.22
N GLU A 7 -10.14 -25.17 -4.96
CA GLU A 7 -10.87 -26.43 -5.17
C GLU A 7 -12.07 -26.60 -4.22
N GLN A 8 -11.92 -26.18 -2.96
CA GLN A 8 -13.05 -26.15 -2.01
C GLN A 8 -14.15 -25.19 -2.49
N PHE A 9 -13.78 -24.02 -3.00
CA PHE A 9 -14.73 -23.07 -3.57
C PHE A 9 -15.45 -23.64 -4.79
N LYS A 10 -14.73 -24.30 -5.71
CA LYS A 10 -15.33 -25.02 -6.86
C LYS A 10 -16.30 -26.11 -6.41
N THR A 11 -15.89 -26.91 -5.43
CA THR A 11 -16.75 -27.97 -4.84
C THR A 11 -18.04 -27.38 -4.26
N ALA A 12 -17.94 -26.26 -3.54
CA ALA A 12 -19.09 -25.56 -2.99
C ALA A 12 -20.00 -24.98 -4.10
N GLN A 13 -19.43 -24.45 -5.18
CA GLN A 13 -20.21 -23.98 -6.33
C GLN A 13 -20.97 -25.12 -7.01
N SER A 14 -20.33 -26.27 -7.22
CA SER A 14 -20.98 -27.46 -7.80
C SER A 14 -22.10 -28.00 -6.90
N ALA A 15 -21.87 -28.06 -5.59
CA ALA A 15 -22.89 -28.47 -4.63
C ALA A 15 -24.10 -27.51 -4.62
N ALA A 16 -23.83 -26.20 -4.65
CA ALA A 16 -24.88 -25.19 -4.74
C ALA A 16 -25.67 -25.31 -6.06
N ALA A 17 -24.99 -25.47 -7.20
CA ALA A 17 -25.63 -25.66 -8.49
C ALA A 17 -26.55 -26.89 -8.50
N SER A 18 -26.10 -28.02 -7.93
CA SER A 18 -26.92 -29.22 -7.78
C SER A 18 -28.16 -28.99 -6.90
N ALA A 19 -28.01 -28.25 -5.79
CA ALA A 19 -29.12 -27.95 -4.89
C ALA A 19 -30.16 -27.03 -5.56
N TYR A 20 -29.71 -25.97 -6.25
CA TYR A 20 -30.61 -25.11 -7.01
C TYR A 20 -31.32 -25.87 -8.14
N GLY A 21 -30.61 -26.74 -8.87
CA GLY A 21 -31.20 -27.58 -9.90
C GLY A 21 -32.29 -28.52 -9.37
N ALA A 22 -32.08 -29.11 -8.19
CA ALA A 22 -33.08 -29.96 -7.54
C ALA A 22 -34.36 -29.18 -7.19
N VAL A 23 -34.24 -27.93 -6.72
CA VAL A 23 -35.39 -27.06 -6.42
C VAL A 23 -36.13 -26.67 -7.70
N VAL A 24 -35.40 -26.30 -8.76
CA VAL A 24 -36.02 -25.97 -10.06
C VAL A 24 -36.77 -27.18 -10.63
N GLN A 25 -36.22 -28.39 -10.48
CA GLN A 25 -36.92 -29.60 -10.92
C GLN A 25 -38.17 -29.88 -10.07
N ALA A 26 -38.06 -29.77 -8.74
CA ALA A 26 -39.21 -29.94 -7.84
C ALA A 26 -40.32 -28.91 -8.12
N GLU A 27 -39.97 -27.67 -8.42
CA GLU A 27 -40.92 -26.63 -8.83
C GLU A 27 -41.64 -27.03 -10.13
N ARG A 28 -40.90 -27.49 -11.15
CA ARG A 28 -41.48 -27.95 -12.43
C ARG A 28 -42.45 -29.12 -12.22
N ASP A 29 -42.10 -30.07 -11.36
CA ASP A 29 -42.93 -31.23 -11.06
C ASP A 29 -44.24 -30.83 -10.35
N VAL A 30 -44.22 -29.76 -9.54
CA VAL A 30 -45.40 -29.23 -8.84
C VAL A 30 -46.31 -28.43 -9.75
N PHE A 31 -45.75 -27.57 -10.61
CA PHE A 31 -46.54 -26.61 -11.37
C PHE A 31 -46.95 -27.08 -12.78
N ALA A 32 -46.26 -28.07 -13.37
CA ALA A 32 -46.66 -28.91 -14.54
C ALA A 32 -47.39 -28.26 -15.74
N ASP A 33 -47.41 -26.93 -15.85
CA ASP A 33 -48.21 -26.13 -16.78
C ASP A 33 -47.37 -25.63 -17.99
N GLY A 34 -46.06 -25.91 -17.98
CA GLY A 34 -45.16 -25.64 -19.11
C GLY A 34 -44.82 -24.16 -19.32
N LEU A 35 -45.29 -23.28 -18.43
CA LEU A 35 -45.07 -21.83 -18.52
C LEU A 35 -43.74 -21.43 -17.85
N SER A 36 -42.63 -21.70 -18.55
CA SER A 36 -41.27 -21.41 -18.05
C SER A 36 -40.99 -19.94 -17.69
N GLU A 37 -41.84 -19.02 -18.17
CA GLU A 37 -41.72 -17.57 -17.96
C GLU A 37 -42.15 -17.11 -16.55
N TYR A 38 -42.81 -17.98 -15.78
CA TYR A 38 -43.28 -17.69 -14.41
C TYR A 38 -42.56 -18.50 -13.33
N SER A 39 -41.40 -19.10 -13.65
CA SER A 39 -40.66 -19.87 -12.66
C SER A 39 -40.15 -18.96 -11.53
N ALA A 40 -40.39 -19.38 -10.29
CA ALA A 40 -39.90 -18.73 -9.08
C ALA A 40 -38.39 -18.86 -8.93
N MET A 41 -37.78 -19.91 -9.51
CA MET A 41 -36.34 -20.15 -9.46
C MET A 41 -35.70 -20.21 -10.84
N GLU A 42 -34.63 -19.44 -11.02
CA GLU A 42 -33.77 -19.54 -12.20
C GLU A 42 -32.61 -20.51 -11.98
N VAL A 43 -32.30 -21.31 -13.00
CA VAL A 43 -31.04 -22.05 -13.04
C VAL A 43 -29.89 -21.04 -13.13
N ARG A 44 -28.93 -21.14 -12.20
CA ARG A 44 -27.74 -20.31 -12.23
C ARG A 44 -26.97 -20.55 -13.53
N SER A 45 -26.73 -19.49 -14.30
CA SER A 45 -25.94 -19.62 -15.54
C SER A 45 -24.49 -19.97 -15.26
N GLU A 46 -23.88 -20.78 -16.13
CA GLU A 46 -22.46 -21.16 -16.06
C GLU A 46 -21.56 -19.90 -16.04
N TYR A 47 -21.90 -18.91 -16.86
CA TYR A 47 -21.24 -17.60 -16.87
C TYR A 47 -21.21 -16.91 -15.50
N LYS A 48 -22.31 -16.95 -14.72
CA LYS A 48 -22.33 -16.40 -13.36
C LYS A 48 -21.38 -17.16 -12.43
N GLY A 49 -21.30 -18.49 -12.59
CA GLY A 49 -20.38 -19.35 -11.82
C GLY A 49 -18.90 -19.04 -12.11
N GLU A 50 -18.54 -18.95 -13.39
CA GLU A 50 -17.17 -18.61 -13.83
C GLU A 50 -16.74 -17.22 -13.35
N ARG A 51 -17.62 -16.22 -13.47
CA ARG A 51 -17.35 -14.86 -13.00
C ARG A 51 -17.08 -14.79 -11.50
N GLU A 52 -17.80 -15.57 -10.71
CA GLU A 52 -17.58 -15.64 -9.27
C GLU A 52 -16.27 -16.33 -8.90
N LEU A 53 -15.93 -17.43 -9.60
CA LEU A 53 -14.65 -18.11 -9.42
C LEU A 53 -13.48 -17.16 -9.75
N ASN A 54 -13.59 -16.41 -10.85
CA ASN A 54 -12.62 -15.39 -11.22
C ASN A 54 -12.49 -14.31 -10.13
N THR A 55 -13.63 -13.78 -9.67
CA THR A 55 -13.67 -12.76 -8.61
C THR A 55 -13.05 -13.29 -7.31
N PHE A 56 -13.32 -14.54 -6.96
CA PHE A 56 -12.74 -15.20 -5.79
C PHE A 56 -11.21 -15.30 -5.91
N CYS A 57 -10.70 -15.79 -7.04
CA CYS A 57 -9.26 -15.91 -7.29
C CYS A 57 -8.56 -14.54 -7.23
N ARG A 58 -9.14 -13.50 -7.84
CA ARG A 58 -8.60 -12.13 -7.80
C ARG A 58 -8.55 -11.57 -6.38
N ARG A 59 -9.59 -11.78 -5.58
CA ARG A 59 -9.62 -11.37 -4.17
C ARG A 59 -8.58 -12.11 -3.34
N LEU A 60 -8.39 -13.41 -3.61
CA LEU A 60 -7.40 -14.22 -2.93
C LEU A 60 -5.98 -13.74 -3.27
N LEU A 61 -5.70 -13.40 -4.54
CA LEU A 61 -4.44 -12.78 -4.94
C LEU A 61 -4.16 -11.47 -4.19
N SER A 62 -5.13 -10.56 -4.15
CA SER A 62 -4.97 -9.30 -3.40
C SER A 62 -4.76 -9.54 -1.92
N ARG A 63 -5.37 -10.60 -1.35
CA ARG A 63 -5.10 -11.00 0.02
C ARG A 63 -3.66 -11.50 0.20
N LEU A 64 -3.15 -12.32 -0.71
CA LEU A 64 -1.77 -12.81 -0.68
C LEU A 64 -0.77 -11.67 -0.73
N VAL A 65 -0.96 -10.70 -1.63
CA VAL A 65 -0.11 -9.50 -1.72
C VAL A 65 -0.19 -8.69 -0.43
N MET A 66 -1.38 -8.49 0.13
CA MET A 66 -1.53 -7.80 1.41
C MET A 66 -0.84 -8.54 2.56
N GLU A 67 -0.91 -9.87 2.62
CA GLU A 67 -0.20 -10.66 3.64
C GLU A 67 1.31 -10.56 3.44
N ALA A 68 1.80 -10.70 2.21
CA ALA A 68 3.22 -10.55 1.86
C ALA A 68 3.74 -9.15 2.25
N SER A 69 2.96 -8.10 1.97
CA SER A 69 3.30 -6.71 2.31
C SER A 69 3.56 -6.46 3.79
N ARG A 70 2.97 -7.30 4.66
CA ARG A 70 3.11 -7.22 6.12
C ARG A 70 4.12 -8.21 6.65
N LYS A 71 4.10 -9.45 6.14
CA LYS A 71 4.93 -10.55 6.60
C LYS A 71 6.40 -10.36 6.27
N PHE A 72 6.67 -9.81 5.09
CA PHE A 72 8.03 -9.64 4.58
C PHE A 72 8.61 -8.24 4.84
N ALA A 73 7.81 -7.33 5.41
CA ALA A 73 8.28 -6.02 5.81
C ALA A 73 8.93 -6.05 7.22
N PRO A 74 9.87 -5.13 7.51
CA PRO A 74 10.34 -4.91 8.87
C PRO A 74 9.18 -4.57 9.82
N ALA A 75 9.31 -4.95 11.10
CA ALA A 75 8.23 -4.81 12.06
C ALA A 75 7.61 -3.38 12.06
N GLY A 76 6.28 -3.29 11.92
CA GLY A 76 5.55 -2.03 11.90
C GLY A 76 5.72 -1.17 10.64
N VAL A 77 6.32 -1.70 9.58
CA VAL A 77 6.36 -1.12 8.23
C VAL A 77 5.54 -2.02 7.30
N ARG A 78 5.13 -1.50 6.14
CA ARG A 78 4.56 -2.29 5.05
C ARG A 78 5.36 -2.00 3.79
N ILE A 79 5.60 -3.03 2.99
CA ILE A 79 6.17 -2.85 1.64
C ILE A 79 5.03 -2.71 0.63
N GLU A 80 5.16 -1.76 -0.28
CA GLU A 80 4.29 -1.65 -1.43
C GLU A 80 4.71 -2.69 -2.46
N ILE A 81 3.79 -3.59 -2.83
CA ILE A 81 4.03 -4.63 -3.83
C ILE A 81 3.05 -4.37 -4.97
N ASP A 82 3.60 -4.17 -6.17
CA ASP A 82 2.82 -4.04 -7.40
C ASP A 82 2.33 -5.42 -7.83
N GLN A 83 1.07 -5.72 -7.49
CA GLN A 83 0.46 -7.02 -7.78
C GLN A 83 0.56 -7.38 -9.28
N SER A 84 0.26 -6.44 -10.18
CA SER A 84 0.25 -6.70 -11.61
C SER A 84 1.64 -7.06 -12.11
N ARG A 85 2.65 -6.27 -11.70
CA ARG A 85 4.04 -6.54 -12.06
C ARG A 85 4.55 -7.88 -11.54
N GLU A 86 4.15 -8.27 -10.32
CA GLU A 86 4.57 -9.55 -9.76
C GLU A 86 3.84 -10.74 -10.38
N LEU A 87 2.58 -10.57 -10.81
CA LEU A 87 1.87 -11.58 -11.59
C LEU A 87 2.57 -11.82 -12.94
N ASP A 88 2.95 -10.74 -13.64
CA ASP A 88 3.68 -10.81 -14.91
C ASP A 88 5.03 -11.52 -14.74
N ARG A 89 5.77 -11.21 -13.66
CA ARG A 89 7.06 -11.86 -13.35
C ARG A 89 6.93 -13.33 -13.00
N CYS A 90 5.86 -13.69 -12.32
CA CYS A 90 5.56 -15.07 -11.95
C CYS A 90 4.97 -15.87 -13.15
N GLY A 91 4.54 -15.19 -14.21
CA GLY A 91 3.88 -15.81 -15.36
C GLY A 91 2.48 -16.35 -15.04
N LEU A 92 1.80 -15.78 -14.04
CA LEU A 92 0.47 -16.23 -13.62
C LEU A 92 -0.62 -15.38 -14.31
N ASP A 93 -1.37 -15.99 -15.22
CA ASP A 93 -2.59 -15.41 -15.80
C ASP A 93 -3.82 -16.18 -15.32
N VAL A 94 -4.51 -15.60 -14.32
CA VAL A 94 -5.73 -16.16 -13.74
C VAL A 94 -6.86 -16.27 -14.77
N ASP A 95 -6.98 -15.31 -15.67
CA ASP A 95 -8.07 -15.30 -16.63
C ASP A 95 -7.85 -16.38 -17.69
N GLU A 96 -6.61 -16.57 -18.14
CA GLU A 96 -6.23 -17.62 -19.09
C GLU A 96 -6.34 -19.02 -18.47
N ASP A 97 -5.85 -19.21 -17.24
CA ASP A 97 -5.94 -20.50 -16.54
C ASP A 97 -7.39 -20.94 -16.37
N LEU A 98 -8.25 -20.04 -15.89
CA LEU A 98 -9.67 -20.34 -15.71
C LEU A 98 -10.37 -20.62 -17.04
N ARG A 99 -10.04 -19.89 -18.12
CA ARG A 99 -10.60 -20.12 -19.46
C ARG A 99 -10.24 -21.51 -20.01
N LYS A 100 -9.07 -22.04 -19.65
CA LYS A 100 -8.63 -23.40 -20.01
C LYS A 100 -9.18 -24.49 -19.08
N GLY A 101 -9.97 -24.12 -18.06
CA GLY A 101 -10.46 -25.04 -17.03
C GLY A 101 -9.41 -25.43 -15.99
N ASN A 102 -8.25 -24.78 -15.99
CA ASN A 102 -7.19 -25.02 -15.02
C ASN A 102 -7.45 -24.26 -13.72
N VAL A 103 -6.85 -24.74 -12.62
CA VAL A 103 -6.83 -24.01 -11.35
C VAL A 103 -5.58 -23.15 -11.29
N PRO A 104 -5.69 -21.81 -11.14
CA PRO A 104 -4.55 -20.92 -11.06
C PRO A 104 -3.57 -21.32 -9.95
N ASP A 105 -2.26 -21.28 -10.24
CA ASP A 105 -1.22 -21.69 -9.27
C ASP A 105 -0.90 -20.58 -8.25
N LEU A 106 -1.83 -20.37 -7.32
CA LEU A 106 -1.69 -19.39 -6.23
C LEU A 106 -0.63 -19.80 -5.20
N ASP A 107 -0.34 -21.09 -5.09
CA ASP A 107 0.74 -21.59 -4.21
C ASP A 107 2.11 -21.23 -4.82
N GLY A 108 2.28 -21.40 -6.13
CA GLY A 108 3.45 -20.91 -6.87
C GLY A 108 3.64 -19.40 -6.75
N PHE A 109 2.55 -18.62 -6.86
CA PHE A 109 2.62 -17.17 -6.66
C PHE A 109 3.08 -16.77 -5.24
N TRP A 110 2.60 -17.46 -4.20
CA TRP A 110 3.09 -17.21 -2.84
C TRP A 110 4.59 -17.52 -2.69
N GLN A 111 5.06 -18.63 -3.27
CA GLN A 111 6.49 -18.97 -3.26
C GLN A 111 7.33 -17.94 -4.01
N HIS A 112 6.82 -17.39 -5.11
CA HIS A 112 7.45 -16.28 -5.83
C HIS A 112 7.59 -15.04 -4.93
N LEU A 113 6.52 -14.65 -4.22
CA LEU A 113 6.56 -13.53 -3.27
C LEU A 113 7.54 -13.78 -2.12
N GLU A 114 7.56 -14.99 -1.56
CA GLU A 114 8.49 -15.37 -0.49
C GLU A 114 9.95 -15.37 -0.97
N ARG A 115 10.22 -15.83 -2.19
CA ARG A 115 11.58 -15.77 -2.77
C ARG A 115 12.02 -14.34 -3.06
N THR A 116 11.09 -13.50 -3.50
CA THR A 116 11.39 -12.13 -3.94
C THR A 116 11.52 -11.15 -2.78
N PHE A 117 10.69 -11.32 -1.74
CA PHE A 117 10.60 -10.38 -0.62
C PHE A 117 10.94 -11.01 0.74
N GLY A 118 11.10 -12.32 0.85
CA GLY A 118 11.41 -12.97 2.13
C GLY A 118 12.77 -12.57 2.71
N GLY A 119 12.87 -12.61 4.04
CA GLY A 119 14.10 -12.32 4.77
C GLY A 119 14.58 -10.87 4.57
N GLU A 120 15.89 -10.71 4.36
CA GLU A 120 16.53 -9.40 4.20
C GLU A 120 16.10 -8.65 2.92
N ALA A 121 15.57 -9.35 1.91
CA ALA A 121 15.13 -8.73 0.67
C ALA A 121 13.97 -7.76 0.91
N GLY A 122 12.97 -8.16 1.70
CA GLY A 122 11.83 -7.32 2.04
C GLY A 122 12.22 -6.14 2.94
N GLU A 123 13.20 -6.32 3.83
CA GLU A 123 13.79 -5.23 4.60
C GLU A 123 14.45 -4.19 3.70
N ARG A 124 15.28 -4.65 2.76
CA ARG A 124 15.92 -3.78 1.77
C ARG A 124 14.88 -3.02 0.93
N VAL A 125 13.87 -3.70 0.42
CA VAL A 125 12.78 -3.08 -0.36
C VAL A 125 12.04 -2.03 0.46
N ALA A 126 11.75 -2.31 1.74
CA ALA A 126 11.12 -1.33 2.63
C ALA A 126 11.97 -0.06 2.79
N PHE A 127 13.29 -0.21 2.93
CA PHE A 127 14.20 0.93 3.04
C PHE A 127 14.35 1.70 1.74
N GLU A 128 14.43 1.01 0.60
CA GLU A 128 14.44 1.65 -0.72
C GLU A 128 13.16 2.46 -0.97
N GLN A 129 11.99 1.93 -0.59
CA GLN A 129 10.71 2.64 -0.67
C GLN A 129 10.63 3.82 0.31
N ALA A 130 11.12 3.66 1.54
CA ALA A 130 11.19 4.75 2.52
C ALA A 130 12.12 5.88 2.05
N ALA A 131 13.29 5.54 1.50
CA ALA A 131 14.22 6.51 0.93
C ALA A 131 13.59 7.24 -0.25
N LYS A 132 12.90 6.51 -1.16
CA LYS A 132 12.12 7.11 -2.25
C LYS A 132 11.07 8.10 -1.72
N ALA A 133 10.30 7.71 -0.70
CA ALA A 133 9.27 8.57 -0.09
C ALA A 133 9.87 9.87 0.50
N VAL A 134 11.06 9.79 1.11
CA VAL A 134 11.78 10.95 1.61
C VAL A 134 12.29 11.83 0.46
N ILE A 135 12.91 11.25 -0.56
CA ILE A 135 13.41 11.95 -1.76
C ILE A 135 12.28 12.70 -2.46
N ASP A 136 11.16 12.03 -2.72
CA ASP A 136 9.97 12.64 -3.32
C ASP A 136 9.38 13.70 -2.40
N GLY A 137 9.31 13.40 -1.10
CA GLY A 137 8.72 14.26 -0.10
C GLY A 137 9.39 15.62 0.00
N PHE A 138 10.73 15.64 -0.01
CA PHE A 138 11.56 16.86 0.06
C PHE A 138 12.02 17.37 -1.30
N TRP A 139 11.58 16.74 -2.39
CA TRP A 139 11.99 17.08 -3.75
C TRP A 139 13.52 17.11 -3.92
N LEU A 140 14.20 16.12 -3.35
CA LEU A 140 15.67 16.03 -3.43
C LEU A 140 16.09 15.71 -4.87
N LYS A 141 17.07 16.47 -5.37
CA LYS A 141 17.78 16.24 -6.61
C LYS A 141 19.22 15.81 -6.30
N PRO A 142 19.92 15.14 -7.22
CA PRO A 142 21.32 14.77 -7.07
C PRO A 142 22.22 15.94 -6.64
N ASN A 143 21.94 17.14 -7.16
CA ASN A 143 22.68 18.37 -6.84
C ASN A 143 21.98 19.26 -5.81
N THR A 144 20.95 18.78 -5.10
CA THR A 144 20.30 19.58 -4.05
C THR A 144 21.27 19.79 -2.90
N GLU A 145 21.68 21.04 -2.70
CA GLU A 145 22.37 21.45 -1.48
C GLU A 145 21.46 21.24 -0.28
N ILE A 146 21.76 20.20 0.52
CA ILE A 146 21.19 20.06 1.85
C ILE A 146 21.74 21.22 2.69
N LYS A 147 20.86 22.14 3.09
CA LYS A 147 21.25 23.29 3.91
C LYS A 147 21.66 22.82 5.30
N ARG A 148 22.98 22.73 5.51
CA ARG A 148 23.59 22.49 6.81
C ARG A 148 23.84 23.84 7.46
N THR A 149 23.21 24.09 8.61
CA THR A 149 23.52 25.24 9.45
C THR A 149 24.45 24.81 10.58
N SER A 150 24.95 25.76 11.36
CA SER A 150 25.78 25.44 12.54
C SER A 150 25.06 24.55 13.56
N SER A 151 23.73 24.52 13.58
CA SER A 151 22.93 23.83 14.59
C SER A 151 22.01 22.72 14.07
N ALA A 152 21.77 22.62 12.76
CA ALA A 152 20.81 21.66 12.21
C ALA A 152 21.03 21.36 10.72
N VAL A 153 20.46 20.24 10.28
CA VAL A 153 20.22 19.95 8.88
C VAL A 153 18.79 20.35 8.53
N ILE A 154 18.61 21.23 7.54
CA ILE A 154 17.28 21.77 7.19
C ILE A 154 16.84 21.28 5.81
N LEU A 155 15.67 20.64 5.76
CA LEU A 155 14.98 20.27 4.52
C LEU A 155 13.65 21.00 4.42
N GLU A 156 13.29 21.44 3.21
CA GLU A 156 12.00 22.07 2.94
C GLU A 156 11.09 21.11 2.17
N LYS A 157 9.84 21.00 2.62
CA LYS A 157 8.79 20.28 1.91
C LYS A 157 7.71 21.28 1.49
N ARG A 158 7.32 21.24 0.22
CA ARG A 158 6.13 21.96 -0.23
C ARG A 158 4.88 21.32 0.37
N VAL A 159 4.08 22.11 1.08
CA VAL A 159 2.83 21.67 1.70
C VAL A 159 1.81 22.78 1.49
N SER A 160 0.85 22.55 0.62
CA SER A 160 -0.26 23.49 0.44
C SER A 160 -1.19 23.38 1.65
N SER A 161 -1.57 24.51 2.21
CA SER A 161 -2.58 24.59 3.27
C SER A 161 -3.72 25.50 2.88
N GLU A 162 -4.87 25.31 3.49
CA GLU A 162 -6.07 26.13 3.33
C GLU A 162 -6.55 26.67 4.69
N ALA A 163 -7.48 27.63 4.67
CA ALA A 163 -8.08 28.11 5.91
C ALA A 163 -8.94 27.00 6.53
N SER A 164 -8.81 26.79 7.84
CA SER A 164 -9.66 25.83 8.56
C SER A 164 -11.09 26.34 8.62
N PHE A 165 -12.05 25.50 8.22
CA PHE A 165 -13.48 25.78 8.43
C PHE A 165 -13.90 25.58 9.90
N ARG A 166 -13.12 24.81 10.67
CA ARG A 166 -13.42 24.43 12.06
C ARG A 166 -12.85 25.40 13.09
N SER A 167 -11.85 26.19 12.72
CA SER A 167 -11.15 27.08 13.64
C SER A 167 -10.74 28.37 12.93
N LYS A 168 -11.40 29.47 13.28
CA LYS A 168 -11.15 30.79 12.68
C LYS A 168 -9.69 31.20 12.90
N GLY A 169 -8.99 31.52 11.82
CA GLY A 169 -7.58 31.94 11.84
C GLY A 169 -6.57 30.79 11.83
N ALA A 170 -7.01 29.54 11.97
CA ALA A 170 -6.16 28.37 11.79
C ALA A 170 -6.13 27.91 10.34
N ARG A 171 -5.13 27.10 10.01
CA ARG A 171 -4.95 26.46 8.70
C ARG A 171 -4.97 24.96 8.83
N GLU A 172 -5.38 24.28 7.77
CA GLU A 172 -5.34 22.82 7.64
C GLU A 172 -4.54 22.45 6.41
N VAL A 173 -3.95 21.25 6.40
CA VAL A 173 -3.25 20.74 5.21
C VAL A 173 -4.27 20.46 4.12
N TYR A 174 -4.07 21.08 2.95
CA TYR A 174 -4.96 20.91 1.81
C TYR A 174 -5.03 19.45 1.40
N TYR A 175 -6.24 18.97 1.07
CA TYR A 175 -6.52 17.56 0.81
C TYR A 175 -5.50 16.89 -0.13
N SER A 176 -5.14 17.53 -1.24
CA SER A 176 -4.19 16.95 -2.21
C SER A 176 -2.74 16.83 -1.70
N SER A 177 -2.38 17.56 -0.64
CA SER A 177 -1.06 17.49 0.00
C SER A 177 -1.00 16.46 1.13
N GLN A 178 -2.13 16.05 1.70
CA GLN A 178 -2.18 15.18 2.89
C GLN A 178 -1.45 13.86 2.67
N GLN A 179 -1.74 13.16 1.57
CA GLN A 179 -1.11 11.88 1.27
C GLN A 179 0.41 12.01 1.08
N SER A 180 0.88 13.08 0.41
CA SER A 180 2.31 13.33 0.24
C SER A 180 3.02 13.54 1.59
N VAL A 181 2.39 14.25 2.53
CA VAL A 181 2.92 14.44 3.89
C VAL A 181 2.94 13.12 4.65
N VAL A 182 1.84 12.36 4.64
CA VAL A 182 1.75 11.05 5.30
C VAL A 182 2.83 10.09 4.78
N THR A 183 3.02 10.01 3.46
CA THR A 183 4.06 9.18 2.85
C THR A 183 5.46 9.64 3.26
N THR A 184 5.71 10.95 3.34
CA THR A 184 7.01 11.49 3.79
C THR A 184 7.29 11.13 5.26
N PHE A 185 6.30 11.30 6.15
CA PHE A 185 6.41 10.92 7.55
C PHE A 185 6.61 9.41 7.73
N GLY A 186 5.93 8.58 6.92
CA GLY A 186 6.14 7.13 6.91
C GLY A 186 7.56 6.72 6.50
N GLY A 187 8.13 7.39 5.50
CA GLY A 187 9.54 7.23 5.11
C GLY A 187 10.50 7.62 6.24
N LEU A 188 10.30 8.80 6.85
CA LEU A 188 11.10 9.27 7.98
C LEU A 188 10.98 8.35 9.21
N ALA A 189 9.79 7.82 9.50
CA ALA A 189 9.60 6.88 10.61
C ALA A 189 10.35 5.56 10.39
N THR A 190 10.39 5.08 9.15
CA THR A 190 11.12 3.87 8.77
C THR A 190 12.63 4.08 8.88
N PHE A 191 13.13 5.22 8.37
CA PHE A 191 14.51 5.66 8.57
C PHE A 191 14.87 5.73 10.06
N ALA A 192 14.07 6.43 10.86
CA ALA A 192 14.34 6.63 12.27
C ALA A 192 14.41 5.29 13.01
N LYS A 193 13.54 4.34 12.65
CA LYS A 193 13.58 2.99 13.20
C LYS A 193 14.87 2.25 12.84
N LYS A 194 15.31 2.29 11.57
CA LYS A 194 16.54 1.63 11.10
C LYS A 194 17.78 2.14 11.84
N HIS A 195 17.85 3.44 12.10
CA HIS A 195 18.97 4.08 12.80
C HIS A 195 18.78 4.19 14.32
N GLN A 196 17.85 3.41 14.91
CA GLN A 196 17.63 3.31 16.36
C GLN A 196 17.14 4.61 17.04
N PHE A 197 16.62 5.57 16.27
CA PHE A 197 15.91 6.75 16.80
C PHE A 197 14.46 6.39 17.17
N GLY A 198 14.28 5.46 18.11
CA GLY A 198 12.99 4.82 18.42
C GLY A 198 11.87 5.81 18.82
N ALA A 199 12.20 6.82 19.63
CA ALA A 199 11.24 7.85 20.03
C ALA A 199 10.74 8.66 18.83
N LEU A 200 11.65 9.11 17.96
CA LEU A 200 11.32 9.83 16.73
C LEU A 200 10.46 8.97 15.80
N ALA A 201 10.84 7.70 15.60
CA ALA A 201 10.10 6.77 14.76
C ALA A 201 8.64 6.59 15.23
N MET A 202 8.43 6.47 16.53
CA MET A 202 7.11 6.33 17.13
C MET A 202 6.28 7.61 17.00
N GLN A 203 6.86 8.78 17.30
CA GLN A 203 6.15 10.06 17.18
C GLN A 203 5.74 10.36 15.74
N LEU A 204 6.62 10.11 14.76
CA LEU A 204 6.32 10.30 13.35
C LEU A 204 5.22 9.35 12.85
N ARG A 205 5.21 8.09 13.31
CA ARG A 205 4.20 7.10 12.93
C ARG A 205 2.81 7.42 13.49
N ASN A 206 2.76 7.99 14.69
CA ASN A 206 1.51 8.33 15.36
C ASN A 206 1.01 9.74 15.02
N PHE A 207 1.75 10.50 14.22
CA PHE A 207 1.37 11.85 13.83
C PHE A 207 0.23 11.82 12.80
N SER A 208 -0.90 12.46 13.14
CA SER A 208 -2.07 12.53 12.26
C SER A 208 -2.14 13.87 11.52
N VAL A 209 -1.81 13.85 10.23
CA VAL A 209 -1.90 15.04 9.35
C VAL A 209 -3.35 15.45 9.08
N HIS A 210 -4.28 14.48 9.02
CA HIS A 210 -5.68 14.70 8.63
C HIS A 210 -6.47 15.55 9.63
N GLN A 211 -6.01 15.62 10.87
CA GLN A 211 -6.65 16.37 11.96
C GLN A 211 -5.82 17.57 12.40
N LEU A 212 -4.71 17.85 11.71
CA LEU A 212 -3.81 18.92 12.09
C LEU A 212 -4.38 20.27 11.66
N THR A 213 -4.71 21.09 12.65
CA THR A 213 -4.88 22.53 12.51
C THR A 213 -3.62 23.23 13.02
N PHE A 214 -3.21 24.32 12.37
CA PHE A 214 -2.03 25.08 12.79
C PHE A 214 -2.11 26.57 12.44
N SER A 215 -1.35 27.38 13.16
CA SER A 215 -1.06 28.78 12.84
C SER A 215 0.22 28.90 12.02
N THR A 216 0.33 29.90 11.16
CA THR A 216 1.56 30.13 10.38
C THR A 216 2.75 30.36 11.31
N ARG A 217 3.88 29.66 11.03
CA ARG A 217 5.11 29.57 11.84
C ARG A 217 4.97 28.80 13.15
N GLU A 218 3.86 28.12 13.38
CA GLU A 218 3.74 27.18 14.48
C GLU A 218 4.76 26.05 14.34
N LYS A 219 5.22 25.55 15.48
CA LYS A 219 6.29 24.57 15.59
C LYS A 219 5.76 23.27 16.15
N LEU A 220 6.08 22.17 15.49
CA LEU A 220 5.93 20.82 16.03
C LEU A 220 7.29 20.30 16.45
N SER A 221 7.40 19.87 17.71
CA SER A 221 8.64 19.35 18.28
C SER A 221 8.58 17.84 18.41
N PHE A 222 9.54 17.17 17.78
CA PHE A 222 9.81 15.75 17.86
C PHE A 222 11.21 15.54 18.45
N THR A 223 11.52 14.32 18.91
CA THR A 223 12.86 13.99 19.38
C THR A 223 13.86 14.07 18.23
N GLY A 224 14.73 15.08 18.23
CA GLY A 224 15.73 15.29 17.18
C GLY A 224 15.20 15.92 15.88
N LEU A 225 13.97 16.43 15.87
CA LEU A 225 13.36 17.09 14.71
C LEU A 225 12.39 18.21 15.15
N GLU A 226 12.57 19.43 14.65
CA GLU A 226 11.58 20.52 14.74
C GLU A 226 10.97 20.76 13.35
N ILE A 227 9.64 20.86 13.26
CA ILE A 227 8.95 21.24 12.01
C ILE A 227 8.31 22.61 12.19
N VAL A 228 8.69 23.57 11.34
CA VAL A 228 8.06 24.89 11.28
C VAL A 228 7.09 24.94 10.11
N MET A 229 5.82 25.24 10.38
CA MET A 229 4.75 25.15 9.38
C MET A 229 4.44 26.54 8.79
N PHE A 230 4.70 26.73 7.49
CA PHE A 230 4.24 27.90 6.73
C PHE A 230 3.02 27.54 5.88
N ASN A 231 2.48 28.51 5.15
CA ASN A 231 1.23 28.34 4.39
C ASN A 231 1.41 27.46 3.14
N ASP A 232 2.59 27.46 2.55
CA ASP A 232 2.92 26.79 1.29
C ASP A 232 4.09 25.79 1.41
N LYS A 233 4.76 25.78 2.57
CA LYS A 233 5.88 24.89 2.86
C LYS A 233 6.05 24.62 4.34
N TRP A 234 6.63 23.48 4.66
CA TRP A 234 7.08 23.13 5.99
C TRP A 234 8.59 22.97 6.00
N GLN A 235 9.25 23.50 7.03
CA GLN A 235 10.70 23.36 7.23
C GLN A 235 10.97 22.32 8.30
N PHE A 236 11.70 21.27 7.93
CA PHE A 236 12.10 20.19 8.81
C PHE A 236 13.55 20.45 9.23
N LYS A 237 13.77 20.67 10.52
CA LYS A 237 15.08 20.94 11.12
C LYS A 237 15.48 19.73 11.94
N PHE A 238 16.37 18.93 11.39
CA PHE A 238 16.93 17.76 12.05
C PHE A 238 18.12 18.17 12.92
N ALA A 239 18.23 17.57 14.11
CA ALA A 239 19.49 17.57 14.85
C ALA A 239 20.60 16.95 13.99
N HIS A 240 21.86 17.35 14.21
CA HIS A 240 22.98 16.94 13.35
C HIS A 240 23.14 15.42 13.22
N ASP A 241 23.07 14.70 14.34
CA ASP A 241 23.13 13.24 14.39
C ASP A 241 22.02 12.57 13.55
N VAL A 242 20.78 13.07 13.66
CA VAL A 242 19.64 12.59 12.87
C VAL A 242 19.80 12.95 11.39
N GLY A 243 20.27 14.17 11.09
CA GLY A 243 20.45 14.66 9.73
C GLY A 243 21.57 13.96 8.96
N ASP A 244 22.68 13.65 9.61
CA ASP A 244 23.77 12.87 9.03
C ASP A 244 23.36 11.42 8.79
N ALA A 245 22.67 10.79 9.76
CA ALA A 245 22.10 9.47 9.58
C ALA A 245 21.08 9.42 8.43
N LEU A 246 20.25 10.45 8.28
CA LEU A 246 19.30 10.57 7.17
C LEU A 246 20.03 10.67 5.82
N SER A 247 21.13 11.42 5.77
CA SER A 247 21.95 11.54 4.57
C SER A 247 22.54 10.18 4.16
N LEU A 248 23.10 9.43 5.12
CA LEU A 248 23.63 8.08 4.89
C LEU A 248 22.53 7.12 4.42
N PHE A 249 21.35 7.15 5.05
CA PHE A 249 20.20 6.33 4.66
C PHE A 249 19.78 6.57 3.20
N ILE A 250 19.71 7.84 2.78
CA ILE A 250 19.40 8.22 1.40
C ILE A 250 20.50 7.77 0.44
N SER A 251 21.78 7.87 0.81
CA SER A 251 22.88 7.38 -0.01
C SER A 251 22.86 5.86 -0.16
N GLU A 252 22.52 5.12 0.89
CA GLU A 252 22.52 3.65 0.88
C GLU A 252 21.33 3.07 0.11
N PHE A 253 20.12 3.57 0.37
CA PHE A 253 18.88 3.00 -0.15
C PHE A 253 18.21 3.84 -1.24
N GLY A 254 18.55 5.12 -1.34
CA GLY A 254 17.95 6.07 -2.28
C GLY A 254 18.82 6.44 -3.48
N ALA A 255 20.12 6.12 -3.50
CA ALA A 255 21.06 6.63 -4.51
C ALA A 255 20.63 6.31 -5.96
N LYS A 256 20.20 5.09 -6.24
CA LYS A 256 19.73 4.71 -7.60
C LYS A 256 18.52 5.53 -8.02
N TYR A 257 17.57 5.75 -7.11
CA TYR A 257 16.38 6.55 -7.39
C TYR A 257 16.74 8.03 -7.56
N LEU A 258 17.57 8.58 -6.68
CA LEU A 258 18.04 9.95 -6.74
C LEU A 258 18.73 10.25 -8.07
N ALA A 259 19.67 9.39 -8.50
CA ALA A 259 20.39 9.51 -9.77
C ALA A 259 19.48 9.44 -11.00
N SER A 260 18.35 8.71 -10.92
CA SER A 260 17.38 8.65 -12.02
C SER A 260 16.64 9.98 -12.26
N ARG A 261 16.62 10.88 -11.26
CA ARG A 261 15.92 12.17 -11.34
C ARG A 261 16.68 13.25 -12.12
N ASP A 262 17.97 13.09 -12.40
CA ASP A 262 18.72 14.01 -13.29
C ASP A 262 18.34 13.85 -14.76
N ARG A 263 17.61 12.77 -15.12
CA ARG A 263 17.25 12.47 -16.51
C ARG A 263 15.93 13.12 -16.98
N TYR A 264 15.29 13.92 -16.13
CA TYR A 264 14.02 14.62 -16.39
C TYR A 264 13.98 15.99 -15.69
#